data_AF-A0A3M1CTY4-F1
#
_entry.id   AF-A0A3M1CTY4-F1
#
_cell.length_a   1.000
_cell.length_b   1.000
_cell.length_c   1.000
_cell.angle_alpha   90.00
_cell.angle_beta   90.00
_cell.angle_gamma   90.00
#
_symmetry.space_group_name_H-M   'P 1'
#
loop_
_entity.id
_entity.type
_entity.pdbx_description
1 polymer ?
#
loop_
_entity_poly.entity_id
_entity_poly.type
_entity_poly.pdbx_seq_one_letter_code
_entity_poly.pdbx_strand_id
1 'polypeptide(L)'
;QTRPSFSPDGTRVAYYSNQEQPDRWDLYVIPATGGEARKLAEGVVMNARGPTWTPDGRTIVYVLDDDDAFDPVWRVSVDEPGDARRVPTGTVGNGDLDLTVGTDGATWLAVAAQGRQTDAVRDFKRIYVMQLTE
;
A
#
# COMPACT_ATOMS: atom_id res chain seq x y z
N GLN A 1 -3.70 -8.03 -13.95
CA GLN A 1 -2.51 -8.60 -13.26
C GLN A 1 -2.77 -8.47 -11.77
N THR A 2 -2.37 -9.43 -10.91
CA THR A 2 -2.83 -9.46 -9.50
C THR A 2 -1.77 -9.06 -8.47
N ARG A 3 -0.48 -9.04 -8.85
CA ARG A 3 0.66 -8.63 -8.01
C ARG A 3 0.66 -9.25 -6.59
N PRO A 4 0.70 -10.58 -6.49
CA PRO A 4 0.73 -11.24 -5.19
C PRO A 4 2.04 -10.94 -4.45
N SER A 5 1.94 -10.80 -3.12
CA SER A 5 3.04 -10.50 -2.22
C SER A 5 2.88 -11.30 -0.92
N PHE A 6 3.87 -12.13 -0.59
CA PHE A 6 3.87 -12.88 0.68
C PHE A 6 4.08 -11.94 1.86
N SER A 7 3.40 -12.22 2.98
CA SER A 7 3.74 -11.62 4.27
C SER A 7 5.16 -12.01 4.68
N PRO A 8 5.85 -11.22 5.53
CA PRO A 8 7.22 -11.50 5.95
C PRO A 8 7.42 -12.86 6.62
N ASP A 9 6.40 -13.35 7.33
CA ASP A 9 6.38 -14.67 7.96
C ASP A 9 5.97 -15.81 7.00
N GLY A 10 5.59 -15.49 5.76
CA GLY A 10 5.17 -16.43 4.73
C GLY A 10 3.79 -17.07 4.96
N THR A 11 3.02 -16.62 5.96
CA THR A 11 1.73 -17.26 6.31
C THR A 11 0.56 -16.74 5.48
N ARG A 12 0.71 -15.59 4.83
CA ARG A 12 -0.36 -14.88 4.09
C ARG A 12 0.16 -14.37 2.75
N VAL A 13 -0.75 -14.16 1.80
CA VAL A 13 -0.48 -13.49 0.52
C VAL A 13 -1.45 -12.35 0.35
N ALA A 14 -0.94 -11.14 0.13
CA ALA A 14 -1.72 -9.98 -0.29
C ALA A 14 -1.71 -9.89 -1.81
N TYR A 15 -2.81 -9.45 -2.42
CA TYR A 15 -2.90 -9.27 -3.86
C TYR A 15 -4.00 -8.27 -4.23
N TYR A 16 -3.91 -7.73 -5.45
CA TYR A 16 -4.97 -6.93 -6.04
C TYR A 16 -5.87 -7.82 -6.90
N SER A 17 -7.18 -7.57 -6.82
CA SER A 17 -8.18 -8.30 -7.60
C SER A 17 -9.31 -7.38 -8.01
N ASN A 18 -9.80 -7.55 -9.23
CA ASN A 18 -11.02 -6.95 -9.74
C ASN A 18 -12.17 -7.99 -9.81
N GLN A 19 -12.10 -9.03 -8.97
CA GLN A 19 -13.04 -10.16 -8.99
C GLN A 19 -14.49 -9.79 -8.69
N GLU A 20 -14.73 -8.68 -7.98
CA GLU A 20 -16.09 -8.20 -7.67
C GLU A 20 -16.59 -7.14 -8.66
N GLN A 21 -15.68 -6.34 -9.25
CA GLN A 21 -16.01 -5.27 -10.19
C GLN A 21 -14.92 -5.19 -11.27
N PRO A 22 -15.24 -5.37 -12.58
CA PRO A 22 -14.23 -5.40 -13.64
C PRO A 22 -13.33 -4.17 -13.72
N ASP A 23 -13.88 -2.99 -13.43
CA ASP A 23 -13.25 -1.69 -13.59
C ASP A 23 -12.61 -1.12 -12.32
N ARG A 24 -12.63 -1.88 -11.21
CA ARG A 24 -12.07 -1.47 -9.92
C ARG A 24 -11.17 -2.56 -9.35
N TRP A 25 -10.00 -2.16 -8.85
CA TRP A 25 -9.11 -3.06 -8.13
C TRP A 25 -9.33 -2.90 -6.64
N ASP A 26 -9.39 -4.02 -5.93
CA ASP A 26 -9.53 -4.10 -4.49
C ASP A 26 -8.34 -4.87 -3.91
N LEU A 27 -8.00 -4.62 -2.65
CA LEU A 27 -6.95 -5.31 -1.91
C LEU A 27 -7.53 -6.52 -1.17
N TYR A 28 -6.94 -7.69 -1.40
CA TYR A 28 -7.29 -8.93 -0.72
C TYR A 28 -6.09 -9.56 -0.02
N VAL A 29 -6.38 -10.36 1.01
CA VAL A 29 -5.43 -11.27 1.64
C VAL A 29 -6.00 -12.69 1.70
N ILE A 30 -5.17 -13.68 1.41
CA ILE A 30 -5.48 -15.11 1.46
C ILE A 30 -4.42 -15.84 2.30
N PRO A 31 -4.74 -16.95 3.00
CA PRO A 31 -3.72 -17.81 3.59
C PRO A 31 -2.75 -18.34 2.55
N ALA A 32 -1.46 -18.46 2.89
CA ALA A 32 -0.45 -18.99 1.99
C ALA A 32 -0.69 -20.46 1.60
N THR A 33 -1.41 -21.20 2.44
CA THR A 33 -1.87 -22.57 2.17
C THR A 33 -3.06 -22.62 1.20
N GLY A 34 -3.58 -21.47 0.76
CA GLY A 34 -4.83 -21.35 0.03
C GLY A 34 -6.06 -21.33 0.97
N GLY A 35 -7.23 -21.10 0.38
CA GLY A 35 -8.50 -21.01 1.11
C GLY A 35 -9.33 -19.80 0.68
N GLU A 36 -10.13 -19.29 1.61
CA GLU A 36 -10.97 -18.11 1.37
C GLU A 36 -10.13 -16.83 1.47
N ALA A 37 -10.20 -16.00 0.44
CA ALA A 37 -9.61 -14.68 0.45
C ALA A 37 -10.55 -13.68 1.11
N ARG A 38 -9.99 -12.75 1.89
CA ARG A 38 -10.73 -11.68 2.54
C ARG A 38 -10.33 -10.34 1.95
N LYS A 39 -11.32 -9.52 1.63
CA LYS A 39 -11.11 -8.13 1.19
C LYS A 39 -10.67 -7.27 2.36
N LEU A 40 -9.66 -6.42 2.16
CA LEU A 40 -9.18 -5.46 3.15
C LEU A 40 -9.47 -4.01 2.76
N ALA A 41 -9.44 -3.68 1.48
CA ALA A 41 -9.72 -2.32 1.00
C ALA A 41 -10.35 -2.34 -0.39
N GLU A 42 -11.13 -1.32 -0.69
CA GLU A 42 -11.75 -1.10 -2.00
C GLU A 42 -11.06 0.05 -2.74
N GLY A 43 -11.03 -0.02 -4.07
CA GLY A 43 -10.59 1.11 -4.91
C GLY A 43 -9.13 1.45 -4.69
N VAL A 44 -8.22 0.56 -5.09
CA VAL A 44 -6.78 0.73 -4.94
C VAL A 44 -6.09 0.91 -6.28
N VAL A 45 -5.02 1.70 -6.30
CA VAL A 45 -4.23 1.89 -7.52
C VAL A 45 -3.45 0.62 -7.82
N MET A 46 -3.60 0.14 -9.05
CA MET A 46 -2.85 -1.00 -9.54
C MET A 46 -1.40 -0.58 -9.93
N ASN A 47 -0.52 -0.38 -8.94
CA ASN A 47 0.91 0.02 -9.07
C ASN A 47 1.91 -1.12 -9.37
N ALA A 48 3.05 -0.87 -10.03
CA ALA A 48 3.94 -1.92 -10.56
C ALA A 48 4.46 -2.94 -9.52
N ARG A 49 4.60 -2.56 -8.24
CA ARG A 49 5.16 -3.41 -7.17
C ARG A 49 4.16 -4.20 -6.32
N GLY A 50 2.85 -3.94 -6.42
CA GLY A 50 1.84 -4.64 -5.64
C GLY A 50 1.63 -4.06 -4.23
N PRO A 51 0.84 -4.72 -3.36
CA PRO A 51 0.67 -4.33 -1.96
C PRO A 51 1.95 -4.53 -1.15
N THR A 52 2.24 -3.63 -0.23
CA THR A 52 3.47 -3.68 0.59
C THR A 52 3.15 -4.02 2.03
N TRP A 53 3.66 -5.15 2.52
CA TRP A 53 3.53 -5.53 3.94
C TRP A 53 4.45 -4.68 4.82
N THR A 54 3.98 -4.33 6.01
CA THR A 54 4.89 -3.90 7.08
C THR A 54 5.79 -5.06 7.50
N PRO A 55 7.03 -4.80 7.98
CA PRO A 55 7.97 -5.86 8.34
C PRO A 55 7.48 -6.81 9.44
N ASP A 56 6.54 -6.36 10.28
CA ASP A 56 5.90 -7.19 11.31
C ASP A 56 4.77 -8.10 10.78
N GLY A 57 4.41 -7.96 9.49
CA GLY A 57 3.38 -8.77 8.83
C GLY A 57 1.95 -8.49 9.28
N ARG A 58 1.69 -7.40 10.01
CA ARG A 58 0.35 -7.07 10.54
C ARG A 58 -0.41 -6.03 9.73
N THR A 59 0.29 -5.23 8.93
CA THR A 59 -0.30 -4.12 8.19
C THR A 59 0.11 -4.20 6.74
N ILE A 60 -0.78 -3.77 5.85
CA ILE A 60 -0.45 -3.54 4.44
C ILE A 60 -0.57 -2.06 4.15
N VAL A 61 0.45 -1.51 3.50
CA VAL A 61 0.46 -0.15 2.97
C VAL A 61 0.19 -0.20 1.48
N TYR A 62 -0.72 0.64 1.02
CA TYR A 62 -1.23 0.67 -0.35
C TYR A 62 -1.56 2.10 -0.77
N VAL A 63 -1.82 2.28 -2.07
CA VAL A 63 -2.27 3.56 -2.63
C VAL A 63 -3.76 3.42 -2.95
N LEU A 64 -4.58 4.32 -2.41
CA LEU A 64 -6.00 4.40 -2.73
C LEU A 64 -6.16 5.08 -4.09
N ASP A 65 -7.06 4.56 -4.92
CA ASP A 65 -7.47 5.14 -6.20
C ASP A 65 -8.48 6.26 -5.90
N ASP A 66 -7.93 7.45 -5.69
CA ASP A 66 -8.68 8.66 -5.32
C ASP A 66 -7.99 9.86 -5.96
N ASP A 67 -8.46 10.22 -7.15
CA ASP A 67 -7.96 11.34 -7.94
C ASP A 67 -8.11 12.68 -7.18
N ASP A 68 -9.20 12.87 -6.43
CA ASP A 68 -9.46 14.10 -5.68
C ASP A 68 -8.48 14.27 -4.51
N ALA A 69 -8.06 13.16 -3.89
CA ALA A 69 -7.03 13.13 -2.86
C ALA A 69 -5.60 12.91 -3.40
N PHE A 70 -5.43 12.89 -4.72
CA PHE A 70 -4.17 12.67 -5.44
C PHE A 70 -3.46 11.36 -5.05
N ASP A 71 -4.15 10.23 -5.19
CA ASP A 71 -3.63 8.88 -4.92
C ASP A 71 -2.99 8.77 -3.52
N PRO A 72 -3.76 8.95 -2.43
CA PRO A 72 -3.19 8.97 -1.09
C PRO A 72 -2.65 7.59 -0.68
N VAL A 73 -1.59 7.59 0.12
CA VAL A 73 -1.08 6.37 0.75
C VAL A 73 -1.92 6.05 1.98
N TRP A 74 -2.33 4.80 2.09
CA TRP A 74 -3.11 4.25 3.20
C TRP A 74 -2.44 3.02 3.78
N ARG A 75 -2.81 2.69 5.01
CA ARG A 75 -2.45 1.44 5.65
C ARG A 75 -3.68 0.78 6.26
N VAL A 76 -3.71 -0.54 6.25
CA VAL A 76 -4.80 -1.33 6.82
C VAL A 76 -4.24 -2.49 7.62
N SER A 77 -4.73 -2.66 8.85
CA SER A 77 -4.45 -3.85 9.65
C SER A 77 -5.09 -5.05 8.97
N VAL A 78 -4.32 -6.13 8.83
CA VAL A 78 -4.90 -7.36 8.30
C VAL A 78 -5.87 -7.96 9.30
N ASP A 79 -5.65 -7.85 10.61
CA ASP A 79 -6.56 -8.47 11.58
C ASP A 79 -7.78 -7.58 11.87
N GLU A 80 -7.68 -6.26 11.62
CA GLU A 80 -8.72 -5.27 11.86
C GLU A 80 -8.91 -4.32 10.65
N PRO A 81 -9.55 -4.77 9.55
CA PRO A 81 -9.67 -3.96 8.33
C PRO A 81 -10.43 -2.64 8.51
N GLY A 82 -11.29 -2.56 9.53
CA GLY A 82 -12.02 -1.35 9.88
C GLY A 82 -11.12 -0.22 10.41
N ASP A 83 -9.86 -0.49 10.76
CA ASP A 83 -8.86 0.49 11.18
C ASP A 83 -7.97 0.98 10.02
N ALA A 84 -8.50 0.98 8.79
CA ALA A 84 -7.81 1.57 7.66
C ALA A 84 -7.57 3.07 7.90
N ARG A 85 -6.33 3.53 7.73
CA ARG A 85 -5.92 4.90 8.04
C ARG A 85 -4.94 5.46 7.02
N ARG A 86 -5.09 6.75 6.71
CA ARG A 86 -4.19 7.47 5.81
C ARG A 86 -2.79 7.58 6.42
N VAL A 87 -1.76 7.38 5.60
CA VAL A 87 -0.36 7.65 5.95
C VAL A 87 -0.04 9.09 5.52
N PRO A 88 0.37 9.99 6.45
CA PRO A 88 0.62 11.39 6.14
C PRO A 88 1.99 11.57 5.47
N THR A 89 2.13 11.12 4.23
CA THR A 89 3.41 11.15 3.50
C THR A 89 3.85 12.56 3.09
N GLY A 90 2.93 13.53 3.08
CA GLY A 90 3.14 14.87 2.53
C GLY A 90 3.35 14.88 1.01
N THR A 91 3.13 13.75 0.33
CA THR A 91 3.32 13.56 -1.11
C THR A 91 1.98 13.39 -1.85
N VAL A 92 2.01 13.54 -3.17
CA VAL A 92 0.84 13.45 -4.08
C VAL A 92 1.18 12.65 -5.34
N GLY A 93 0.14 12.10 -5.98
CA GLY A 93 0.28 11.24 -7.15
C GLY A 93 1.19 10.06 -6.81
N ASN A 94 0.90 9.41 -5.68
CA ASN A 94 1.71 8.31 -5.16
C ASN A 94 1.57 7.07 -6.06
N GLY A 95 2.44 6.08 -5.86
CA GLY A 95 2.47 4.91 -6.74
C GLY A 95 3.16 3.74 -6.07
N ASP A 96 4.30 3.32 -6.61
CA ASP A 96 5.05 2.22 -6.02
C ASP A 96 5.52 2.56 -4.60
N LEU A 97 5.41 1.58 -3.72
CA LEU A 97 5.78 1.65 -2.31
C LEU A 97 6.78 0.54 -2.00
N ASP A 98 7.65 0.79 -1.02
CA ASP A 98 8.53 -0.23 -0.43
C ASP A 98 8.75 0.06 1.05
N LEU A 99 8.91 -0.98 1.86
CA LEU A 99 9.08 -0.88 3.31
C LEU A 99 10.27 -1.70 3.76
N THR A 100 11.02 -1.16 4.72
CA THR A 100 12.12 -1.89 5.36
C THR A 100 12.27 -1.49 6.82
N VAL A 101 12.92 -2.34 7.61
CA VAL A 101 13.44 -1.96 8.92
C VAL A 101 14.85 -1.43 8.72
N GLY A 102 15.07 -0.18 9.13
CA GLY A 102 16.38 0.46 9.11
C GLY A 102 17.33 -0.16 10.13
N THR A 103 18.61 0.15 10.02
CA THR A 103 19.62 -0.26 11.01
C THR A 103 19.41 0.38 12.39
N ASP A 104 18.59 1.43 12.45
CA ASP A 104 18.09 2.09 13.65
C ASP A 104 16.87 1.40 14.27
N GLY A 105 16.36 0.34 13.64
CA GLY A 105 15.16 -0.37 14.04
C GLY A 105 13.85 0.32 13.65
N ALA A 106 13.91 1.48 13.00
CA ALA A 106 12.71 2.18 12.53
C ALA A 106 12.19 1.56 11.24
N THR A 107 10.87 1.56 11.05
CA THR A 107 10.29 1.21 9.75
C THR A 107 10.35 2.41 8.82
N TRP A 108 11.00 2.25 7.67
CA TRP A 108 11.16 3.26 6.64
C TRP A 108 10.32 2.92 5.43
N LEU A 109 9.58 3.92 4.93
CA LEU A 109 8.76 3.88 3.73
C LEU A 109 9.44 4.64 2.61
N ALA A 110 9.63 3.99 1.47
CA ALA A 110 9.95 4.63 0.20
C ALA A 110 8.67 4.75 -0.64
N VAL A 111 8.42 5.94 -1.20
CA VAL A 111 7.25 6.24 -2.04
C VAL A 111 7.70 6.86 -3.36
N ALA A 112 7.24 6.31 -4.48
CA ALA A 112 7.32 6.97 -5.78
C ALA A 112 6.14 7.94 -5.95
N ALA A 113 6.42 9.24 -5.94
CA ALA A 113 5.39 10.29 -5.98
C ALA A 113 5.74 11.43 -6.95
N GLN A 114 4.74 12.10 -7.53
CA GLN A 114 4.93 13.21 -8.47
C GLN A 114 5.50 14.48 -7.80
N GLY A 115 5.28 14.65 -6.50
CA GLY A 115 5.66 15.85 -5.77
C GLY A 115 5.26 15.79 -4.30
N ARG A 116 5.60 16.85 -3.56
CA ARG A 116 4.99 17.18 -2.27
C ARG A 116 3.69 17.94 -2.46
N GLN A 117 2.82 17.88 -1.47
CA GLN A 117 1.58 18.66 -1.44
C GLN A 117 1.83 20.17 -1.58
N THR A 118 2.96 20.64 -1.03
CA THR A 118 3.40 22.04 -1.02
C THR A 118 4.10 22.50 -2.30
N ASP A 119 4.42 21.59 -3.22
CA ASP A 119 5.19 21.95 -4.41
C ASP A 119 4.34 22.75 -5.39
N ALA A 120 4.90 23.84 -5.90
CA ALA A 120 4.24 24.71 -6.88
C ALA A 120 4.08 24.04 -8.26
N VAL A 121 4.96 23.09 -8.59
CA VAL A 121 4.93 22.31 -9.83
C VAL A 121 5.13 20.84 -9.47
N ARG A 122 4.32 19.97 -10.08
CA ARG A 122 4.36 18.51 -9.96
C ARG A 122 4.57 17.96 -11.36
N ASP A 123 5.69 17.29 -11.58
CA ASP A 123 6.22 16.97 -12.90
C ASP A 123 6.44 15.47 -13.06
N PHE A 124 7.56 14.94 -12.56
CA PHE A 124 7.93 13.53 -12.71
C PHE A 124 8.01 12.83 -11.35
N LYS A 125 7.77 11.51 -11.35
CA LYS A 125 7.87 10.72 -10.12
C LYS A 125 9.31 10.73 -9.57
N ARG A 126 9.45 11.05 -8.29
CA ARG A 126 10.68 10.99 -7.50
C ARG A 126 10.49 10.03 -6.32
N ILE A 127 11.60 9.59 -5.72
CA ILE A 127 11.56 8.76 -4.52
C ILE A 127 11.61 9.66 -3.29
N TYR A 128 10.62 9.50 -2.41
CA TYR A 128 10.55 10.11 -1.09
C TYR A 128 10.73 9.02 -0.05
N VAL A 129 11.61 9.25 0.91
CA VAL A 129 11.87 8.33 2.02
C VAL A 129 11.46 8.99 3.32
N MET A 130 10.71 8.27 4.14
CA MET A 130 10.19 8.77 5.41
C MET A 130 10.05 7.63 6.41
N GLN A 131 10.12 7.96 7.70
CA GLN A 131 9.81 6.99 8.74
C GLN A 131 8.30 6.75 8.76
N LEU A 132 7.88 5.49 8.76
CA LEU A 132 6.48 5.11 8.97
C LEU A 132 6.22 5.10 10.48
N THR A 133 5.53 6.11 10.98
CA THR A 133 5.12 6.17 12.38
C THR A 133 3.84 5.36 12.58
N GLU A 134 3.79 4.55 13.65
CA GLU A 134 2.58 3.82 14.06
C GLU A 134 1.42 4.74 14.42
#